data_AF-A0A1I7ZYW4-F1
#
_entry.id   AF-A0A1I7ZYW4-F1
#
_cell.length_a   1.000
_cell.length_b   1.000
_cell.length_c   1.000
_cell.angle_alpha   90.00
_cell.angle_beta   90.00
_cell.angle_gamma   90.00
#
_symmetry.space_group_name_H-M   'P 1'
#
loop_
_entity.id
_entity.type
_entity.pdbx_description
1 polymer ?
#
loop_
_entity_poly.entity_id
_entity_poly.type
_entity_poly.pdbx_seq_one_letter_code
_entity_poly.pdbx_strand_id
1 'polypeptide(L)'
;MDPPTPYNLVSRPVDFGWIDLLIHKLKAGKHSELVVNEVVLKSEKDWLLLVEWYGPVRVKNNDGNPVLEVDVWPDLISVEMERRGKNVVFQLKRRVMDRDVLENFLTAWRSRRGDYLLNGQRKVVLLLDSLAWNWLSSRSMTFHHPALNLRLRVELIKNHEWGVKVRFCVIGIDPEVGLSFLT
;
A
#
# COMPACT_ATOMS: atom_id res chain seq x y z
N MET A 1 20.46 -8.39 -41.20
CA MET A 1 20.39 -8.23 -39.74
C MET A 1 19.94 -9.57 -39.21
N ASP A 2 20.85 -10.29 -38.57
CA ASP A 2 20.53 -11.59 -37.98
C ASP A 2 19.62 -11.39 -36.75
N PRO A 3 18.66 -12.31 -36.51
CA PRO A 3 17.86 -12.27 -35.29
C PRO A 3 18.76 -12.41 -34.07
N PRO A 4 18.51 -11.67 -32.97
CA PRO A 4 19.31 -11.78 -31.78
C PRO A 4 19.24 -13.21 -31.24
N THR A 5 20.42 -13.80 -31.08
CA THR A 5 20.68 -15.14 -30.55
C THR A 5 19.90 -15.37 -29.24
N PRO A 6 19.32 -16.55 -29.00
CA PRO A 6 18.62 -16.82 -27.75
C PRO A 6 19.63 -16.71 -26.61
N TYR A 7 19.34 -15.85 -25.64
CA TYR A 7 20.14 -15.77 -24.42
C TYR A 7 20.11 -17.14 -23.72
N ASN A 8 21.19 -17.91 -23.87
CA ASN A 8 21.48 -19.08 -23.05
C ASN A 8 21.69 -18.62 -21.60
N LEU A 9 20.61 -18.59 -20.83
CA LEU A 9 20.61 -18.19 -19.43
C LEU A 9 21.08 -19.35 -18.57
N VAL A 10 22.39 -19.37 -18.30
CA VAL A 10 22.96 -20.00 -17.11
C VAL A 10 22.16 -19.57 -15.87
N SER A 11 21.88 -20.51 -14.98
CA SER A 11 21.03 -20.41 -13.79
C SER A 11 21.32 -19.20 -12.88
N ARG A 12 20.67 -18.06 -13.13
CA ARG A 12 20.62 -16.94 -12.17
C ARG A 12 19.46 -17.10 -11.17
N PRO A 13 19.59 -16.84 -9.87
CA PRO A 13 18.46 -16.85 -8.93
C PRO A 13 17.34 -15.89 -9.39
N VAL A 14 16.13 -16.03 -8.83
CA VAL A 14 15.02 -15.06 -9.04
C VAL A 14 15.57 -13.65 -8.87
N ASP A 15 15.38 -12.78 -9.86
CA ASP A 15 15.98 -11.44 -9.87
C ASP A 15 15.21 -10.51 -8.90
N PHE A 16 15.50 -10.56 -7.60
CA PHE A 16 14.77 -9.79 -6.58
C PHE A 16 14.72 -8.28 -6.84
N GLY A 17 15.63 -7.73 -7.65
CA GLY A 17 15.65 -6.32 -8.02
C GLY A 17 14.39 -5.86 -8.78
N TRP A 18 13.69 -6.76 -9.47
CA TRP A 18 12.43 -6.40 -10.12
C TRP A 18 11.26 -6.30 -9.13
N ILE A 19 11.25 -7.05 -8.02
CA ILE A 19 10.22 -6.97 -6.96
C ILE A 19 10.40 -5.67 -6.18
N ASP A 20 11.64 -5.30 -5.86
CA ASP A 20 11.94 -4.01 -5.24
C ASP A 20 11.56 -2.85 -6.17
N LEU A 21 11.87 -2.96 -7.47
CA LEU A 21 11.45 -1.97 -8.46
C LEU A 21 9.92 -1.91 -8.59
N LEU A 22 9.22 -3.05 -8.50
CA LEU A 22 7.76 -3.14 -8.50
C LEU A 22 7.20 -2.40 -7.28
N ILE A 23 7.64 -2.74 -6.07
CA ILE A 23 7.22 -2.09 -4.83
C ILE A 23 7.55 -0.59 -4.87
N HIS A 24 8.71 -0.21 -5.40
CA HIS A 24 9.10 1.19 -5.55
C HIS A 24 8.22 1.94 -6.54
N LYS A 25 7.88 1.35 -7.70
CA LYS A 25 6.95 1.94 -8.68
C LYS A 25 5.53 2.06 -8.11
N LEU A 26 5.10 1.08 -7.32
CA LEU A 26 3.83 1.13 -6.60
C LEU A 26 3.82 2.27 -5.58
N LYS A 27 4.86 2.39 -4.73
CA LYS A 27 5.04 3.52 -3.78
C LYS A 27 5.06 4.89 -4.45
N ALA A 28 5.46 4.95 -5.72
CA ALA A 28 5.49 6.17 -6.53
C ALA A 28 4.14 6.50 -7.21
N GLY A 29 3.07 5.74 -6.96
CA GLY A 29 1.72 6.01 -7.49
C GLY A 29 1.49 5.60 -8.95
N LYS A 30 2.40 4.82 -9.56
CA LYS A 30 2.33 4.43 -10.98
C LYS A 30 1.64 3.08 -11.18
N HIS A 31 0.37 2.99 -10.81
CA HIS A 31 -0.38 1.73 -10.75
C HIS A 31 -0.92 1.21 -12.10
N SER A 32 -0.89 2.00 -13.17
CA SER A 32 -1.53 1.70 -14.47
C SER A 32 -0.65 0.95 -15.48
N GLU A 33 0.62 0.70 -15.18
CA GLU A 33 1.61 0.17 -16.16
C GLU A 33 2.13 -1.24 -15.82
N LEU A 34 1.50 -1.96 -14.88
CA LEU A 34 2.12 -3.14 -14.27
C LEU A 34 1.24 -4.39 -14.38
N VAL A 35 1.66 -5.30 -15.27
CA VAL A 35 1.13 -6.66 -15.42
C VAL A 35 2.30 -7.62 -15.24
N VAL A 36 2.53 -8.07 -14.02
CA VAL A 36 3.42 -9.21 -13.76
C VAL A 36 2.52 -10.36 -13.35
N ASN A 37 2.34 -11.33 -14.23
CA ASN A 37 1.38 -12.42 -14.00
C ASN A 37 2.02 -13.63 -13.32
N GLU A 38 3.29 -13.95 -13.60
CA GLU A 38 3.91 -15.18 -13.13
C GLU A 38 5.44 -15.13 -13.18
N VAL A 39 6.09 -15.73 -12.19
CA VAL A 39 7.54 -15.94 -12.15
C VAL A 39 7.84 -17.39 -11.79
N VAL A 40 8.75 -18.02 -12.52
CA VAL A 40 9.15 -19.40 -12.30
C VAL A 40 10.32 -19.45 -11.30
N LEU A 41 10.12 -20.14 -10.19
CA LEU A 41 11.16 -20.48 -9.22
C LEU A 41 12.10 -21.52 -9.82
N LYS A 42 13.41 -21.36 -9.64
CA LYS A 42 14.41 -22.33 -10.09
C LYS A 42 14.64 -23.42 -9.07
N SER A 43 14.40 -23.13 -7.79
CA SER A 43 14.51 -24.10 -6.71
C SER A 43 13.64 -23.75 -5.50
N GLU A 44 13.51 -24.70 -4.58
CA GLU A 44 12.89 -24.47 -3.25
C GLU A 44 13.57 -23.32 -2.49
N LYS A 45 14.88 -23.13 -2.67
CA LYS A 45 15.64 -22.06 -2.01
C LYS A 45 15.15 -20.68 -2.40
N ASP A 46 14.68 -20.50 -3.64
CA ASP A 46 14.17 -19.21 -4.11
C ASP A 46 12.88 -18.82 -3.37
N TRP A 47 12.03 -19.80 -3.04
CA TRP A 47 10.83 -19.57 -2.23
C TRP A 47 11.17 -19.21 -0.79
N LEU A 48 12.12 -19.94 -0.18
CA LEU A 48 12.55 -19.65 1.19
C LEU A 48 13.14 -18.24 1.32
N LEU A 49 13.92 -17.79 0.32
CA LEU A 49 14.44 -16.42 0.27
C LEU A 49 13.32 -15.38 0.15
N LEU A 50 12.26 -15.63 -0.64
CA LEU A 50 11.09 -14.74 -0.71
C LEU A 50 10.41 -14.60 0.66
N VAL A 51 10.22 -15.72 1.37
CA VAL A 51 9.64 -15.71 2.73
C VAL A 51 10.54 -14.97 3.72
N GLU A 52 11.85 -15.18 3.64
CA GLU A 52 12.82 -14.49 4.51
C GLU A 52 12.80 -12.97 4.30
N TRP A 53 12.74 -12.51 3.05
CA TRP A 53 12.88 -11.09 2.72
C TRP A 53 11.58 -10.31 2.84
N TYR A 54 10.46 -10.91 2.46
CA TYR A 54 9.16 -10.23 2.38
C TYR A 54 8.21 -10.57 3.54
N GLY A 55 8.65 -11.44 4.45
CA GLY A 55 7.94 -11.76 5.68
C GLY A 55 7.28 -13.14 5.64
N PRO A 56 6.70 -13.58 6.77
CA PRO A 56 6.12 -14.91 6.85
C PRO A 56 4.92 -15.04 5.91
N VAL A 57 4.66 -16.27 5.45
CA VAL A 57 3.41 -16.64 4.77
C VAL A 57 2.24 -16.24 5.65
N ARG A 58 1.41 -15.31 5.17
CA ARG A 58 0.33 -14.74 5.97
C ARG A 58 -0.94 -15.57 5.92
N VAL A 59 -1.21 -16.21 4.79
CA VAL A 59 -2.40 -17.02 4.54
C VAL A 59 -2.10 -18.17 3.57
N LYS A 60 -2.95 -19.19 3.61
CA LYS A 60 -3.11 -20.13 2.50
C LYS A 60 -4.37 -19.73 1.73
N ASN A 61 -4.33 -19.74 0.40
CA ASN A 61 -5.53 -19.50 -0.39
C ASN A 61 -6.49 -20.70 -0.29
N ASN A 62 -7.66 -20.61 -0.96
CA ASN A 62 -8.66 -21.68 -0.97
C ASN A 62 -8.15 -23.02 -1.53
N ASP A 63 -7.09 -22.98 -2.34
CA ASP A 63 -6.43 -24.15 -2.93
C ASP A 63 -5.30 -24.71 -2.03
N GLY A 64 -5.08 -24.11 -0.85
CA GLY A 64 -4.03 -24.49 0.09
C GLY A 64 -2.63 -23.98 -0.26
N ASN A 65 -2.51 -23.16 -1.32
CA ASN A 65 -1.24 -22.58 -1.74
C ASN A 65 -0.78 -21.50 -0.76
N PRO A 66 0.51 -21.45 -0.38
CA PRO A 66 1.01 -20.42 0.51
C PRO A 66 1.06 -19.09 -0.22
N VAL A 67 0.59 -18.04 0.46
CA VAL A 67 0.57 -16.66 -0.04
C VAL A 67 1.39 -15.76 0.87
N LEU A 68 2.37 -15.09 0.26
CA LEU A 68 3.04 -13.94 0.88
C LEU A 68 2.26 -12.68 0.50
N GLU A 69 2.00 -11.81 1.47
CA GLU A 69 1.31 -10.54 1.23
C GLU A 69 2.19 -9.39 1.75
N VAL A 70 2.63 -8.53 0.84
CA VAL A 70 3.47 -7.37 1.15
C VAL A 70 2.64 -6.11 1.03
N ASP A 71 2.37 -5.47 2.17
CA ASP A 71 1.65 -4.21 2.23
C ASP A 71 2.51 -3.04 1.71
N VAL A 72 2.02 -2.37 0.67
CA VAL A 72 2.60 -1.14 0.13
C VAL A 72 1.79 0.06 0.65
N TRP A 73 2.34 0.71 1.67
CA TRP A 73 1.82 1.95 2.24
C TRP A 73 2.32 3.19 1.47
N PRO A 74 1.50 4.27 1.36
CA PRO A 74 0.14 4.46 1.87
C PRO A 74 -0.95 3.96 0.93
N ASP A 75 -0.61 3.49 -0.26
CA ASP A 75 -1.59 3.26 -1.34
C ASP A 75 -2.56 2.10 -1.06
N LEU A 76 -2.40 1.42 0.09
CA LEU A 76 -3.15 0.24 0.48
C LEU A 76 -3.18 -0.78 -0.67
N ILE A 77 -2.03 -0.98 -1.31
CA ILE A 77 -1.88 -2.03 -2.30
C ILE A 77 -1.08 -3.12 -1.62
N SER A 78 -1.59 -4.33 -1.57
CA SER A 78 -0.76 -5.47 -1.26
C SER A 78 -0.29 -6.14 -2.55
N VAL A 79 0.98 -6.53 -2.55
CA VAL A 79 1.52 -7.47 -3.53
C VAL A 79 1.35 -8.86 -2.91
N GLU A 80 0.41 -9.63 -3.44
CA GLU A 80 0.27 -11.04 -3.12
C GLU A 80 1.15 -11.87 -4.04
N MET A 81 1.86 -12.82 -3.46
CA MET A 81 2.70 -13.78 -4.16
C MET A 81 2.21 -15.18 -3.78
N GLU A 82 1.48 -15.80 -4.69
CA GLU A 82 0.91 -17.15 -4.52
C GLU A 82 1.84 -18.19 -5.15
N ARG A 83 2.28 -19.17 -4.36
CA ARG A 83 3.10 -20.27 -4.89
C ARG A 83 2.23 -21.39 -5.47
N ARG A 84 2.41 -21.66 -6.77
CA ARG A 84 1.80 -22.78 -7.50
C ARG A 84 2.89 -23.74 -8.00
N GLY A 85 3.26 -24.69 -7.15
CA GLY A 85 4.34 -25.64 -7.45
C GLY A 85 5.69 -24.93 -7.64
N LYS A 86 6.16 -24.86 -8.90
CA LYS A 86 7.39 -24.14 -9.29
C LYS A 86 7.15 -22.68 -9.66
N ASN A 87 5.91 -22.22 -9.72
CA ASN A 87 5.59 -20.86 -10.14
C ASN A 87 5.16 -20.02 -8.94
N VAL A 88 5.36 -18.70 -9.04
CA VAL A 88 4.82 -17.70 -8.15
C VAL A 88 4.00 -16.72 -8.97
N VAL A 89 2.71 -16.65 -8.68
CA VAL A 89 1.77 -15.73 -9.32
C VAL A 89 1.72 -14.45 -8.50
N PHE A 90 1.92 -13.31 -9.15
CA PHE A 90 1.88 -11.99 -8.52
C PHE A 90 0.52 -11.36 -8.75
N GLN A 91 -0.11 -10.89 -7.68
CA GLN A 91 -1.39 -10.20 -7.75
C GLN A 91 -1.31 -8.90 -6.97
N LEU A 92 -1.72 -7.81 -7.61
CA LEU A 92 -1.92 -6.53 -6.93
C LEU A 92 -3.33 -6.51 -6.37
N LYS A 93 -3.46 -6.56 -5.04
CA LYS A 93 -4.74 -6.35 -4.39
C LYS A 93 -4.79 -4.95 -3.82
N ARG A 94 -5.88 -4.25 -4.10
CA ARG A 94 -6.22 -3.06 -3.33
C ARG A 94 -6.81 -3.53 -2.01
N ARG A 95 -6.12 -3.24 -0.93
CA ARG A 95 -6.64 -3.40 0.41
C ARG A 95 -7.68 -2.34 0.70
N VAL A 96 -8.69 -2.82 1.42
CA VAL A 96 -9.67 -1.98 2.09
C VAL A 96 -9.10 -1.69 3.48
N MET A 97 -9.00 -0.41 3.85
CA MET A 97 -8.59 -0.02 5.19
C MET A 97 -9.74 -0.30 6.16
N ASP A 98 -9.52 -1.29 7.00
CA ASP A 98 -10.41 -1.57 8.13
C ASP A 98 -10.21 -0.57 9.27
N ARG A 99 -11.02 -0.74 10.32
CA ARG A 99 -10.99 0.12 11.49
C ARG A 99 -9.63 0.09 12.21
N ASP A 100 -9.06 -1.08 12.43
CA ASP A 100 -7.82 -1.21 13.22
C ASP A 100 -6.64 -0.59 12.49
N VAL A 101 -6.59 -0.80 11.17
CA VAL A 101 -5.59 -0.19 10.28
C VAL A 101 -5.75 1.33 10.24
N LEU A 102 -6.98 1.84 10.18
CA LEU A 102 -7.26 3.28 10.22
C LEU A 102 -6.88 3.90 11.57
N GLU A 103 -7.19 3.24 12.68
CA GLU A 103 -6.81 3.69 14.04
C GLU A 103 -5.28 3.78 14.19
N ASN A 104 -4.56 2.78 13.70
CA ASN A 104 -3.09 2.78 13.69
C ASN A 104 -2.55 3.92 12.81
N PHE A 105 -3.12 4.14 11.63
CA PHE A 105 -2.75 5.26 10.76
C PHE A 105 -2.93 6.62 11.44
N LEU A 106 -4.08 6.84 12.10
CA LEU A 106 -4.36 8.10 12.81
C LEU A 106 -3.46 8.30 14.03
N THR A 107 -3.10 7.22 14.72
CA THR A 107 -2.14 7.25 15.82
C THR A 107 -0.73 7.60 15.33
N ALA A 108 -0.32 7.01 14.21
CA ALA A 108 0.92 7.37 13.53
C ALA A 108 0.90 8.84 13.07
N TRP A 109 -0.21 9.33 12.52
CA TRP A 109 -0.40 10.72 12.11
C TRP A 109 -0.15 11.68 13.28
N ARG A 110 -0.61 11.34 14.49
CA ARG A 110 -0.40 12.20 15.67
C ARG A 110 1.05 12.22 16.17
N SER A 111 1.85 11.22 15.82
CA SER A 111 3.22 11.05 16.35
C SER A 111 4.32 11.39 15.34
N ARG A 112 4.01 11.50 14.04
CA ARG A 112 4.98 11.73 12.97
C ARG A 112 4.49 12.81 12.00
N ARG A 113 5.40 13.39 11.21
CA ARG A 113 5.01 14.25 10.08
C ARG A 113 4.17 13.44 9.11
N GLY A 114 2.91 13.79 8.93
CA GLY A 114 1.99 12.90 8.23
C GLY A 114 2.05 12.93 6.70
N ASP A 115 2.79 13.88 6.11
CA ASP A 115 3.24 13.76 4.72
C ASP A 115 4.16 12.54 4.55
N TYR A 116 5.05 12.25 5.50
CA TYR A 116 5.87 11.03 5.47
C TYR A 116 5.03 9.75 5.44
N LEU A 117 3.94 9.70 6.22
CA LEU A 117 3.02 8.56 6.21
C LEU A 117 2.32 8.38 4.86
N LEU A 118 2.22 9.46 4.08
CA LEU A 118 1.68 9.47 2.74
C LEU A 118 2.79 9.45 1.66
N ASN A 119 3.99 8.93 1.98
CA ASN A 119 5.16 8.93 1.08
C ASN A 119 5.48 10.32 0.48
N GLY A 120 5.38 11.37 1.29
CA GLY A 120 5.59 12.76 0.90
C GLY A 120 4.42 13.38 0.13
N GLN A 121 3.35 12.63 -0.16
CA GLN A 121 2.18 13.16 -0.84
C GLN A 121 1.32 13.97 0.13
N ARG A 122 0.84 15.12 -0.33
CA ARG A 122 -0.13 15.92 0.44
C ARG A 122 -1.56 15.40 0.34
N LYS A 123 -1.84 14.54 -0.64
CA LYS A 123 -3.17 13.98 -0.89
C LYS A 123 -3.05 12.56 -1.38
N VAL A 124 -3.83 11.65 -0.80
CA VAL A 124 -3.96 10.26 -1.27
C VAL A 124 -5.43 9.86 -1.29
N VAL A 125 -5.78 8.90 -2.15
CA VAL A 125 -7.14 8.35 -2.25
C VAL A 125 -7.14 6.90 -1.82
N LEU A 126 -7.91 6.59 -0.79
CA LEU A 126 -7.95 5.28 -0.14
C LEU A 126 -9.36 4.70 -0.18
N LEU A 127 -9.45 3.37 -0.07
CA LEU A 127 -10.72 2.66 0.09
C LEU A 127 -10.82 2.21 1.55
N LEU A 128 -11.84 2.66 2.26
CA LEU A 128 -12.16 2.23 3.63
C LEU A 128 -13.28 1.20 3.56
N ASP A 129 -13.35 0.30 4.53
CA ASP A 129 -14.57 -0.48 4.69
C ASP A 129 -15.69 0.42 5.25
N SER A 130 -16.94 -0.02 5.14
CA SER A 130 -18.09 0.77 5.58
C SER A 130 -18.11 0.98 7.10
N LEU A 131 -17.57 0.06 7.90
CA LEU A 131 -17.51 0.17 9.35
C LEU A 131 -16.47 1.20 9.79
N ALA A 132 -15.29 1.18 9.18
CA ALA A 132 -14.21 2.14 9.37
C ALA A 132 -14.65 3.54 8.97
N TRP A 133 -15.37 3.68 7.86
CA TRP A 133 -15.95 4.96 7.44
C TRP A 133 -16.97 5.49 8.46
N ASN A 134 -17.93 4.65 8.87
CA ASN A 134 -18.94 5.04 9.85
C ASN A 134 -18.29 5.43 11.19
N TRP A 135 -17.31 4.65 11.64
CA TRP A 135 -16.51 4.97 12.82
C TRP A 135 -15.81 6.33 12.68
N LEU A 136 -15.13 6.57 11.56
CA LEU A 136 -14.44 7.84 11.31
C LEU A 136 -15.40 9.04 11.37
N SER A 137 -16.56 8.91 10.71
CA SER A 137 -17.58 9.95 10.67
C SER A 137 -18.11 10.32 12.06
N SER A 138 -18.19 9.34 12.99
CA SER A 138 -18.61 9.56 14.37
C SER A 138 -17.54 10.20 15.28
N ARG A 139 -16.26 10.14 14.88
CA ARG A 139 -15.14 10.64 15.67
C ARG A 139 -14.71 12.04 15.27
N SER A 140 -14.39 12.21 13.99
CA SER A 140 -14.06 13.49 13.34
C SER A 140 -13.56 13.18 11.93
N MET A 141 -13.86 14.02 10.94
CA MET A 141 -13.28 13.91 9.60
C MET A 141 -12.05 14.80 9.41
N THR A 142 -11.70 15.59 10.43
CA THR A 142 -10.49 16.43 10.42
C THR A 142 -9.67 16.17 11.68
N PHE A 143 -8.40 15.83 11.52
CA PHE A 143 -7.48 15.53 12.61
C PHE A 143 -6.36 16.56 12.65
N HIS A 144 -6.32 17.34 13.72
CA HIS A 144 -5.22 18.26 13.96
C HIS A 144 -3.98 17.47 14.40
N HIS A 145 -2.82 17.82 13.84
CA HIS A 145 -1.56 17.31 14.35
C HIS A 145 -1.26 18.01 15.68
N PRO A 146 -0.87 17.29 16.75
CA PRO A 146 -0.73 17.89 18.08
C PRO A 146 0.43 18.88 18.19
N ALA A 147 1.50 18.68 17.42
CA ALA A 147 2.73 19.46 17.51
C ALA A 147 3.09 20.27 16.25
N LEU A 148 2.28 20.17 15.19
CA LEU A 148 2.57 20.80 13.90
C LEU A 148 1.35 21.59 13.46
N ASN A 149 1.58 22.67 12.75
CA ASN A 149 0.53 23.44 12.08
C ASN A 149 0.02 22.70 10.83
N LEU A 150 -0.47 21.48 11.03
CA LEU A 150 -0.99 20.60 10.00
C LEU A 150 -2.33 20.02 10.46
N ARG A 151 -3.24 19.84 9.51
CA ARG A 151 -4.46 19.03 9.69
C ARG A 151 -4.54 17.99 8.59
N LEU A 152 -5.03 16.81 8.96
CA LEU A 152 -5.41 15.76 8.05
C LEU A 152 -6.94 15.83 7.87
N ARG A 153 -7.38 16.21 6.68
CA ARG A 153 -8.80 16.20 6.30
C ARG A 153 -9.11 14.94 5.52
N VAL A 154 -10.19 14.26 5.89
CA VAL A 154 -10.72 13.11 5.16
C VAL A 154 -12.01 13.53 4.45
N GLU A 155 -12.09 13.28 3.15
CA GLU A 155 -13.23 13.66 2.32
C GLU A 155 -13.82 12.42 1.65
N LEU A 156 -15.14 12.24 1.71
CA LEU A 156 -15.81 11.23 0.91
C LEU A 156 -15.69 11.61 -0.57
N ILE A 157 -15.27 10.65 -1.42
CA ILE A 157 -15.33 10.81 -2.87
C ILE A 157 -16.60 10.14 -3.40
N LYS A 158 -16.77 8.85 -3.11
CA LYS A 158 -17.95 8.07 -3.51
C LYS A 158 -18.05 6.78 -2.72
N ASN A 159 -19.27 6.24 -2.64
CA ASN A 159 -19.47 4.86 -2.24
C ASN A 159 -19.00 3.90 -3.34
N HIS A 160 -18.53 2.73 -2.93
CA HIS A 160 -18.01 1.67 -3.78
C HIS A 160 -18.64 0.34 -3.38
N GLU A 161 -18.69 -0.62 -4.30
CA GLU A 161 -19.30 -1.94 -4.02
C GLU A 161 -18.63 -2.65 -2.84
N TRP A 162 -17.32 -2.47 -2.70
CA TRP A 162 -16.50 -3.11 -1.66
C TRP A 162 -16.09 -2.14 -0.53
N GLY A 163 -16.73 -0.97 -0.39
CA GLY A 163 -16.43 -0.02 0.68
C GLY A 163 -16.69 1.45 0.32
N VAL A 164 -15.92 2.35 0.92
CA VAL A 164 -16.07 3.80 0.80
C VAL A 164 -14.78 4.42 0.31
N LYS A 165 -14.82 5.06 -0.87
CA LYS A 165 -13.64 5.71 -1.44
C LYS A 165 -13.52 7.12 -0.87
N VAL A 166 -12.41 7.39 -0.19
CA VAL A 166 -12.16 8.65 0.50
C VAL A 166 -10.82 9.26 0.08
N ARG A 167 -10.67 10.57 0.28
CA ARG A 167 -9.42 11.30 0.08
C ARG A 167 -8.88 11.76 1.41
N PHE A 168 -7.63 11.45 1.71
CA PHE A 168 -6.89 12.02 2.82
C PHE A 168 -6.06 13.20 2.31
N CYS A 169 -6.18 14.37 2.93
CA CYS A 169 -5.49 15.60 2.57
C CYS A 169 -4.72 16.16 3.76
N VAL A 170 -3.42 16.35 3.62
CA VAL A 170 -2.57 17.08 4.55
C VAL A 170 -2.60 18.57 4.18
N ILE A 171 -3.05 19.40 5.12
CA ILE A 171 -3.27 20.83 4.92
C ILE A 171 -2.50 21.59 6.00
N GLY A 172 -1.71 22.58 5.59
CA GLY A 172 -1.09 23.53 6.52
C GLY A 172 -2.15 24.40 7.20
N ILE A 173 -1.97 24.62 8.50
CA ILE A 173 -2.75 25.59 9.27
C ILE A 173 -1.89 26.86 9.31
N ASP A 174 -2.38 27.94 8.73
CA ASP A 174 -1.71 29.22 8.85
C ASP A 174 -1.91 29.74 10.29
N PRO A 175 -0.84 29.98 11.08
CA PRO A 175 -1.00 30.48 12.45
C PRO A 175 -1.66 31.86 12.53
N GLU A 176 -1.67 32.67 11.46
CA GLU A 176 -2.20 34.04 11.50
C GLU A 176 -3.73 34.15 11.39
N VAL A 177 -4.43 33.11 10.96
CA VAL A 177 -5.90 33.15 10.79
C VAL A 177 -6.67 32.86 12.10
N GLY A 178 -5.95 32.49 13.17
CA GLY A 178 -6.53 32.13 14.47
C GLY A 178 -6.74 33.28 15.46
N LEU A 179 -6.23 34.49 15.19
CA LEU A 179 -6.28 35.62 16.13
C LEU A 179 -7.35 36.67 15.80
N SER A 180 -8.03 36.59 14.65
CA SER A 180 -9.00 37.61 14.21
C SER A 180 -10.44 37.37 14.66
N PHE A 181 -10.69 36.49 15.65
CA PHE A 181 -12.02 36.28 16.25
C PHE A 181 -12.09 36.69 17.73
N LEU A 182 -11.09 37.41 18.25
CA LEU A 182 -11.04 37.90 19.64
C LEU A 182 -10.66 39.39 19.74
N THR A 183 -11.24 40.23 18.88
CA THR A 183 -11.30 41.69 19.09
C THR A 183 -12.71 42.18 18.86
#